data_AF-A0A954VX53-F1
#
_entry.id   AF-A0A954VX53-F1
#
_cell.length_a   1.000
_cell.length_b   1.000
_cell.length_c   1.000
_cell.angle_alpha   90.00
_cell.angle_beta   90.00
_cell.angle_gamma   90.00
#
_symmetry.space_group_name_H-M   'P 1'
#
loop_
_entity.id
_entity.type
_entity.pdbx_description
1 polymer ?
#
loop_
_entity_poly.entity_id
_entity_poly.type
_entity_poly.pdbx_seq_one_letter_code
_entity_poly.pdbx_strand_id
1 'polypeptide(L)'
;MASQAPAVSLEVQAANVYVPGVPYVVQVTLRDASGCIPRYIWNSSARLLVADESYDIDLVNGRGSIAVALPEVQESVPLSVQWNEIVQQTDVMFENLANATKISGTITEENAVWSGIIEVTGDVVIAAGSTLRIEPGTVVIMDSQPIRSGVLAPQLEVVGNLIVEGSQQQPVSFTSTSLAEAWGEIDVNGGNAVFSHTVITHAGNSPRGGHTGSGPAIRLRDSGMLEMQSSSVTDIYGKIMQASSGTALFHDSLLSRAVMGPEIENTQLDLQETWIVDMAGRFHHNMTVDDNDGIYLHEQSDGQTIRLSGGVLAGAQDDGMDTLGSDISVSDFIVRDIADKGLSIFNGSVQ
;
A
#
# COMPACT_ATOMS: atom_id res chain seq x y z
N MET A 1 -40.45 3.27 15.76
CA MET A 1 -39.40 4.25 16.03
C MET A 1 -38.33 4.02 14.99
N ALA A 2 -38.11 4.94 14.05
CA ALA A 2 -36.98 4.85 13.15
C ALA A 2 -35.72 5.03 13.99
N SER A 3 -34.88 4.00 14.09
CA SER A 3 -33.56 4.16 14.70
C SER A 3 -32.80 5.17 13.85
N GLN A 4 -32.42 6.31 14.43
CA GLN A 4 -31.42 7.16 13.79
C GLN A 4 -30.19 6.27 13.51
N ALA A 5 -29.71 6.28 12.28
CA ALA A 5 -28.46 5.61 11.95
C ALA A 5 -27.37 6.13 12.92
N PRO A 6 -26.43 5.27 13.35
CA PRO A 6 -25.34 5.71 14.22
C PRO A 6 -24.62 6.91 13.61
N ALA A 7 -24.18 7.85 14.44
CA ALA A 7 -23.33 8.95 13.98
C ALA A 7 -22.03 8.35 13.40
N VAL A 8 -21.71 8.75 12.17
CA VAL A 8 -20.49 8.34 11.45
C VAL A 8 -19.64 9.59 11.26
N SER A 9 -18.32 9.48 11.39
CA SER A 9 -17.34 10.52 11.05
C SER A 9 -16.53 10.14 9.81
N LEU A 10 -16.01 11.16 9.14
CA LEU A 10 -15.16 11.05 7.96
C LEU A 10 -13.71 11.38 8.36
N GLU A 11 -12.82 10.41 8.23
CA GLU A 11 -11.37 10.59 8.36
C GLU A 11 -10.74 10.65 6.97
N VAL A 12 -9.89 11.65 6.75
CA VAL A 12 -9.13 11.83 5.52
C VAL A 12 -7.66 11.81 5.85
N GLN A 13 -6.90 10.99 5.12
CA GLN A 13 -5.44 10.97 5.20
C GLN A 13 -4.87 11.30 3.82
N ALA A 14 -4.05 12.34 3.76
CA ALA A 14 -3.35 12.78 2.57
C ALA A 14 -2.08 13.54 2.99
N ALA A 15 -1.04 13.55 2.15
CA ALA A 15 0.20 14.28 2.47
C ALA A 15 -0.08 15.79 2.54
N ASN A 16 0.52 16.50 3.48
CA ASN A 16 0.33 17.95 3.64
C ASN A 16 1.06 18.78 2.57
N VAL A 17 1.93 18.15 1.80
CA VAL A 17 2.65 18.72 0.65
C VAL A 17 2.41 17.87 -0.59
N TYR A 18 2.55 18.45 -1.78
CA TYR A 18 2.54 17.72 -3.04
C TYR A 18 3.53 18.30 -4.06
N VAL A 19 3.97 17.46 -4.98
CA VAL A 19 4.77 17.86 -6.14
C VAL A 19 3.92 17.70 -7.40
N PRO A 20 3.77 18.72 -8.26
CA PRO A 20 2.98 18.60 -9.48
C PRO A 20 3.49 17.49 -10.40
N GLY A 21 2.57 16.79 -11.06
CA GLY A 21 2.89 15.67 -11.96
C GLY A 21 3.25 14.36 -11.27
N VAL A 22 3.42 14.38 -9.95
CA VAL A 22 3.66 13.19 -9.11
C VAL A 22 2.32 12.66 -8.59
N PRO A 23 2.11 11.32 -8.53
CA PRO A 23 0.89 10.76 -7.98
C PRO A 23 0.63 11.21 -6.54
N TYR A 24 -0.57 11.72 -6.28
CA TYR A 24 -1.01 12.15 -4.96
C TYR A 24 -2.21 11.33 -4.50
N VAL A 25 -2.10 10.68 -3.34
CA VAL A 25 -3.15 9.78 -2.82
C VAL A 25 -3.95 10.45 -1.73
N VAL A 26 -5.26 10.31 -1.84
CA VAL A 26 -6.23 10.63 -0.78
C VAL A 26 -6.86 9.35 -0.30
N GLN A 27 -6.81 9.12 1.01
CA GLN A 27 -7.48 7.99 1.65
C GLN A 27 -8.63 8.45 2.51
N VAL A 28 -9.67 7.64 2.53
CA VAL A 28 -10.90 7.90 3.27
C VAL A 28 -11.23 6.70 4.14
N THR A 29 -11.47 6.97 5.41
CA THR A 29 -12.00 5.98 6.36
C THR A 29 -13.21 6.56 7.07
N LEU A 30 -14.31 5.82 7.07
CA LEU A 30 -15.47 6.11 7.90
C LEU A 30 -15.26 5.49 9.27
N ARG A 31 -15.63 6.20 10.33
CA ARG A 31 -15.63 5.69 11.69
C ARG A 31 -17.01 5.86 12.32
N ASP A 32 -17.49 4.87 13.06
CA ASP A 32 -18.67 5.02 13.90
C ASP A 32 -18.36 5.76 15.21
N ALA A 33 -19.38 5.95 16.05
CA ALA A 33 -19.24 6.63 17.34
C ALA A 33 -18.27 5.96 18.33
N SER A 34 -17.87 4.69 18.10
CA SER A 34 -16.86 3.98 18.91
C SER A 34 -15.44 4.06 18.32
N GLY A 35 -15.27 4.71 17.17
CA GLY A 35 -14.00 4.75 16.44
C GLY A 35 -13.73 3.51 15.61
N CYS A 36 -14.70 2.61 15.46
CA CYS A 36 -14.58 1.42 14.62
C CYS A 36 -15.05 1.71 13.20
N ILE A 37 -14.56 0.93 12.23
CA ILE A 37 -15.07 1.01 10.86
C ILE A 37 -16.54 0.53 10.84
N PRO A 38 -17.50 1.31 10.29
CA PRO A 38 -18.89 0.93 10.26
C PRO A 38 -19.12 -0.16 9.21
N ARG A 39 -18.91 -1.44 9.60
CA ARG A 39 -18.92 -2.58 8.69
C ARG A 39 -20.25 -2.83 7.95
N TYR A 40 -21.33 -2.15 8.32
CA TYR A 40 -22.60 -2.18 7.60
C TYR A 40 -22.62 -1.28 6.35
N ILE A 41 -21.69 -0.34 6.22
CA ILE A 41 -21.54 0.53 5.05
C ILE A 41 -20.62 -0.17 4.05
N TRP A 42 -21.20 -1.08 3.26
CA TRP A 42 -20.40 -1.90 2.34
C TRP A 42 -19.97 -1.13 1.08
N ASN A 43 -20.94 -0.74 0.25
CA ASN A 43 -20.68 0.05 -0.95
C ASN A 43 -21.12 1.49 -0.67
N SER A 44 -20.16 2.40 -0.71
CA SER A 44 -20.44 3.84 -0.65
C SER A 44 -19.43 4.59 -1.49
N SER A 45 -19.61 5.89 -1.64
CA SER A 45 -18.68 6.74 -2.36
C SER A 45 -18.52 8.05 -1.62
N ALA A 46 -17.28 8.48 -1.43
CA ALA A 46 -16.95 9.85 -1.04
C ALA A 46 -16.57 10.64 -2.30
N ARG A 47 -16.78 11.95 -2.29
CA ARG A 47 -16.38 12.83 -3.38
C ARG A 47 -15.18 13.65 -2.96
N LEU A 48 -14.10 13.56 -3.72
CA LEU A 48 -12.95 14.43 -3.62
C LEU A 48 -13.13 15.61 -4.59
N LEU A 49 -12.96 16.83 -4.07
CA LEU A 49 -12.93 18.07 -4.83
C LEU A 49 -11.54 18.67 -4.70
N VAL A 50 -10.92 18.95 -5.85
CA VAL A 50 -9.61 19.58 -5.97
C VAL A 50 -9.73 20.67 -7.02
N ALA A 51 -9.58 21.93 -6.61
CA ALA A 51 -9.85 23.08 -7.47
C ALA A 51 -11.26 22.96 -8.14
N ASP A 52 -11.31 22.91 -9.47
CA ASP A 52 -12.56 22.78 -10.25
C ASP A 52 -12.90 21.33 -10.64
N GLU A 53 -12.09 20.36 -10.21
CA GLU A 53 -12.25 18.94 -10.55
C GLU A 53 -12.90 18.15 -9.42
N SER A 54 -13.66 17.13 -9.80
CA SER A 54 -14.38 16.25 -8.89
C SER A 54 -14.06 14.80 -9.24
N TYR A 55 -13.75 14.03 -8.19
CA TYR A 55 -13.41 12.63 -8.28
C TYR A 55 -14.26 11.82 -7.30
N ASP A 56 -14.66 10.62 -7.69
CA ASP A 56 -15.36 9.69 -6.79
C ASP A 56 -14.34 8.72 -6.17
N ILE A 57 -14.42 8.55 -4.86
CA ILE A 57 -13.63 7.60 -4.08
C ILE A 57 -14.57 6.47 -3.67
N ASP A 58 -14.39 5.31 -4.29
CA ASP A 58 -15.14 4.12 -3.93
C ASP A 58 -14.73 3.64 -2.54
N LEU A 59 -15.71 3.45 -1.66
CA LEU A 59 -15.52 2.94 -0.31
C LEU A 59 -16.02 1.50 -0.25
N VAL A 60 -15.12 0.60 0.13
CA VAL A 60 -15.41 -0.80 0.42
C VAL A 60 -15.34 -1.00 1.93
N ASN A 61 -16.48 -1.34 2.50
CA ASN A 61 -16.63 -1.50 3.95
C ASN A 61 -16.15 -0.26 4.72
N GLY A 62 -16.52 0.94 4.24
CA GLY A 62 -16.18 2.21 4.88
C GLY A 62 -14.75 2.71 4.65
N ARG A 63 -13.92 2.03 3.86
CA ARG A 63 -12.55 2.47 3.55
C ARG A 63 -12.30 2.52 2.04
N GLY A 64 -11.54 3.50 1.58
CA GLY A 64 -11.19 3.64 0.17
C GLY A 64 -10.07 4.64 -0.04
N SER A 65 -9.58 4.71 -1.28
CA SER A 65 -8.53 5.66 -1.66
C SER A 65 -8.59 5.96 -3.16
N ILE A 66 -7.98 7.07 -3.56
CA ILE A 66 -7.78 7.44 -4.96
C ILE A 66 -6.41 8.08 -5.15
N ALA A 67 -5.76 7.79 -6.26
CA ALA A 67 -4.59 8.53 -6.75
C ALA A 67 -5.04 9.57 -7.79
N VAL A 68 -4.61 10.82 -7.63
CA VAL A 68 -4.93 11.93 -8.54
C VAL A 68 -3.68 12.73 -8.88
N ALA A 69 -3.74 13.44 -10.01
CA ALA A 69 -2.80 14.52 -10.31
C ALA A 69 -3.35 15.81 -9.69
N LEU A 70 -2.55 16.50 -8.90
CA LEU A 70 -2.91 17.84 -8.43
C LEU A 70 -2.41 18.90 -9.43
N PRO A 71 -3.16 19.99 -9.63
CA PRO A 71 -2.80 21.04 -10.58
C PRO A 71 -1.51 21.76 -10.15
N GLU A 72 -0.77 22.30 -11.11
CA GLU A 72 0.37 23.17 -10.81
C GLU A 72 -0.13 24.56 -10.39
N VAL A 73 0.06 24.91 -9.13
CA VAL A 73 -0.26 26.24 -8.57
C VAL A 73 0.97 26.83 -7.86
N GLN A 74 0.86 28.03 -7.28
CA GLN A 74 2.01 28.72 -6.68
C GLN A 74 2.19 28.50 -5.17
N GLU A 75 1.13 28.18 -4.42
CA GLU A 75 1.19 28.12 -2.95
C GLU A 75 0.53 26.86 -2.39
N SER A 76 -0.79 26.73 -2.55
CA SER A 76 -1.54 25.58 -2.07
C SER A 76 -2.78 25.31 -2.92
N VAL A 77 -3.26 24.08 -2.85
CA VAL A 77 -4.53 23.65 -3.46
C VAL A 77 -5.48 23.24 -2.35
N PRO A 78 -6.70 23.80 -2.29
CA PRO A 78 -7.72 23.33 -1.36
C PRO A 78 -8.21 21.95 -1.80
N LEU A 79 -8.21 21.03 -0.85
CA LEU A 79 -8.71 19.68 -0.98
C LEU A 79 -9.93 19.53 -0.07
N SER A 80 -11.06 19.14 -0.64
CA SER A 80 -12.28 18.86 0.11
C SER A 80 -12.76 17.44 -0.17
N VAL A 81 -12.94 16.63 0.87
CA VAL A 81 -13.58 15.32 0.77
C VAL A 81 -14.96 15.41 1.41
N GLN A 82 -15.97 14.97 0.68
CA GLN A 82 -17.35 14.93 1.13
C GLN A 82 -17.87 13.50 1.15
N TRP A 83 -18.53 13.11 2.24
CA TRP A 83 -19.34 11.90 2.29
C TRP A 83 -20.71 12.25 2.88
N ASN A 84 -21.77 12.09 2.09
CA ASN A 84 -23.11 12.61 2.41
C ASN A 84 -23.07 14.11 2.79
N GLU A 85 -23.47 14.46 4.01
CA GLU A 85 -23.47 15.83 4.53
C GLU A 85 -22.16 16.19 5.26
N ILE A 86 -21.25 15.23 5.45
CA ILE A 86 -19.98 15.43 6.17
C ILE A 86 -18.91 15.88 5.18
N VAL A 87 -18.24 16.98 5.49
CA VAL A 87 -17.15 17.54 4.69
C VAL A 87 -15.91 17.70 5.54
N GLN A 88 -14.78 17.24 5.02
CA GLN A 88 -13.44 17.51 5.54
C GLN A 88 -12.68 18.32 4.49
N GLN A 89 -12.02 19.39 4.93
CA GLN A 89 -11.25 20.24 4.03
C GLN A 89 -9.86 20.49 4.61
N THR A 90 -8.85 20.46 3.75
CA THR A 90 -7.48 20.84 4.07
C THR A 90 -6.84 21.54 2.88
N ASP A 91 -5.89 22.42 3.13
CA ASP A 91 -5.01 22.92 2.07
C ASP A 91 -3.78 22.02 1.97
N VAL A 92 -3.36 21.74 0.74
CA VAL A 92 -2.15 20.96 0.45
C VAL A 92 -1.12 21.90 -0.16
N MET A 93 0.06 21.95 0.43
CA MET A 93 1.12 22.89 0.05
C MET A 93 1.86 22.41 -1.20
N PHE A 94 2.08 23.32 -2.14
CA PHE A 94 2.88 23.08 -3.32
C PHE A 94 4.37 22.97 -2.96
N GLU A 95 5.05 21.98 -3.52
CA GLU A 95 6.50 21.84 -3.49
C GLU A 95 7.08 21.66 -4.89
N ASN A 96 8.24 22.25 -5.12
CA ASN A 96 8.93 22.16 -6.41
C ASN A 96 9.96 21.02 -6.38
N LEU A 97 9.85 20.08 -7.32
CA LEU A 97 10.81 18.97 -7.45
C LEU A 97 12.26 19.44 -7.58
N ALA A 98 12.51 20.62 -8.14
CA ALA A 98 13.85 21.20 -8.23
C ALA A 98 14.52 21.44 -6.87
N ASN A 99 13.74 21.49 -5.78
CA ASN A 99 14.24 21.61 -4.40
C ASN A 99 14.51 20.26 -3.74
N ALA A 100 14.24 19.14 -4.42
CA ALA A 100 14.39 17.82 -3.84
C ALA A 100 15.85 17.50 -3.52
N THR A 101 16.06 16.78 -2.42
CA THR A 101 17.35 16.17 -2.12
C THR A 101 17.50 14.92 -2.97
N LYS A 102 18.43 14.94 -3.92
CA LYS A 102 18.72 13.81 -4.80
C LYS A 102 19.56 12.76 -4.08
N ILE A 103 19.10 11.51 -4.07
CA ILE A 103 19.76 10.40 -3.38
C ILE A 103 19.92 9.20 -4.32
N SER A 104 21.07 8.52 -4.23
CA SER A 104 21.31 7.18 -4.79
C SER A 104 22.52 6.56 -4.08
N GLY A 105 22.70 5.25 -4.21
CA GLY A 105 23.84 4.52 -3.65
C GLY A 105 23.61 4.00 -2.23
N THR A 106 24.70 3.64 -1.56
CA THR A 106 24.64 2.93 -0.27
C THR A 106 24.67 3.88 0.91
N ILE A 107 23.70 3.74 1.81
CA ILE A 107 23.66 4.38 3.13
C ILE A 107 24.48 3.53 4.10
N THR A 108 25.57 4.11 4.62
CA THR A 108 26.52 3.44 5.53
C THR A 108 26.57 4.09 6.90
N GLU A 109 25.82 5.19 7.07
CA GLU A 109 25.67 5.91 8.30
C GLU A 109 24.89 5.08 9.32
N GLU A 110 25.35 5.12 10.57
CA GLU A 110 24.64 4.48 11.68
C GLU A 110 23.19 5.01 11.79
N ASN A 111 22.99 6.30 11.51
CA ASN A 111 21.70 6.98 11.54
C ASN A 111 21.61 8.05 10.44
N ALA A 112 21.17 7.66 9.25
CA ALA A 112 20.76 8.59 8.19
C ALA A 112 19.31 9.06 8.43
N VAL A 113 19.02 10.30 8.05
CA VAL A 113 17.68 10.90 8.16
C VAL A 113 17.28 11.50 6.82
N TRP A 114 16.09 11.16 6.34
CA TRP A 114 15.43 11.80 5.20
C TRP A 114 14.24 12.64 5.69
N SER A 115 14.10 13.83 5.13
CA SER A 115 13.05 14.80 5.45
C SER A 115 12.72 15.66 4.24
N GLY A 116 11.47 16.08 4.08
CA GLY A 116 11.04 16.95 2.98
C GLY A 116 10.86 16.18 1.67
N ILE A 117 11.29 16.74 0.54
CA ILE A 117 11.19 16.09 -0.77
C ILE A 117 12.51 15.38 -1.08
N ILE A 118 12.44 14.05 -1.27
CA ILE A 118 13.58 13.21 -1.64
C ILE A 118 13.34 12.69 -3.05
N GLU A 119 14.32 12.86 -3.93
CA GLU A 119 14.30 12.30 -5.28
C GLU A 119 15.33 11.18 -5.36
N VAL A 120 14.89 9.93 -5.45
CA VAL A 120 15.76 8.77 -5.55
C VAL A 120 16.07 8.50 -7.02
N THR A 121 17.28 8.83 -7.44
CA THR A 121 17.69 8.83 -8.87
C THR A 121 18.36 7.53 -9.32
N GLY A 122 18.30 6.49 -8.50
CA GLY A 122 18.99 5.22 -8.69
C GLY A 122 18.85 4.35 -7.43
N ASP A 123 19.32 3.11 -7.49
CA ASP A 123 19.18 2.17 -6.37
C ASP A 123 19.76 2.74 -5.08
N VAL A 124 19.05 2.52 -3.98
CA VAL A 124 19.50 2.85 -2.63
C VAL A 124 19.61 1.56 -1.83
N VAL A 125 20.74 1.39 -1.13
CA VAL A 125 20.94 0.24 -0.24
C VAL A 125 21.19 0.75 1.17
N ILE A 126 20.36 0.36 2.13
CA ILE A 126 20.62 0.57 3.54
C ILE A 126 21.51 -0.59 3.99
N ALA A 127 22.80 -0.33 4.21
CA ALA A 127 23.76 -1.38 4.54
C ALA A 127 23.48 -2.03 5.90
N ALA A 128 23.97 -3.25 6.09
CA ALA A 128 23.92 -3.94 7.38
C ALA A 128 24.53 -3.07 8.50
N GLY A 129 23.82 -2.92 9.61
CA GLY A 129 24.22 -2.07 10.74
C GLY A 129 23.91 -0.59 10.58
N SER A 130 23.45 -0.14 9.40
CA SER A 130 22.95 1.22 9.18
C SER A 130 21.46 1.33 9.50
N THR A 131 21.02 2.55 9.78
CA THR A 131 19.60 2.89 9.91
C THR A 131 19.27 4.09 9.05
N LEU A 132 18.25 3.98 8.22
CA LEU A 132 17.58 5.11 7.58
C LEU A 132 16.27 5.40 8.31
N ARG A 133 16.13 6.63 8.81
CA ARG A 133 14.88 7.16 9.36
C ARG A 133 14.27 8.16 8.38
N ILE A 134 12.97 8.06 8.14
CA ILE A 134 12.24 8.99 7.28
C ILE A 134 11.21 9.72 8.14
N GLU A 135 11.38 11.04 8.23
CA GLU A 135 10.56 11.90 9.10
C GLU A 135 9.13 12.08 8.54
N PRO A 136 8.14 12.38 9.41
CA PRO A 136 6.77 12.61 8.98
C PRO A 136 6.66 13.69 7.88
N GLY A 137 5.72 13.50 6.95
CA GLY A 137 5.47 14.43 5.85
C GLY A 137 6.49 14.38 4.71
N THR A 138 7.48 13.48 4.77
CA THR A 138 8.44 13.29 3.67
C THR A 138 7.74 12.71 2.44
N VAL A 139 8.05 13.26 1.27
CA VAL A 139 7.67 12.69 -0.03
C VAL A 139 8.92 12.14 -0.70
N VAL A 140 9.00 10.82 -0.80
CA VAL A 140 10.03 10.07 -1.51
C VAL A 140 9.54 9.78 -2.92
N ILE A 141 10.18 10.41 -3.89
CA ILE A 141 9.88 10.31 -5.32
C ILE A 141 10.98 9.47 -5.95
N MET A 142 10.62 8.27 -6.35
CA MET A 142 11.50 7.31 -6.98
C MET A 142 11.51 7.55 -8.49
N ASP A 143 12.70 7.60 -9.10
CA ASP A 143 12.83 7.56 -10.55
C ASP A 143 12.06 6.35 -11.09
N SER A 144 11.18 6.59 -12.06
CA SER A 144 10.37 5.55 -12.67
C SER A 144 10.84 5.19 -14.07
N GLN A 145 10.39 4.04 -14.55
CA GLN A 145 10.58 3.61 -15.92
C GLN A 145 9.25 3.08 -16.50
N PRO A 146 9.08 3.11 -17.83
CA PRO A 146 7.94 2.46 -18.46
C PRO A 146 7.86 0.97 -18.08
N ILE A 147 6.67 0.50 -17.71
CA ILE A 147 6.49 -0.90 -17.32
C ILE A 147 6.48 -1.79 -18.57
N ARG A 148 7.59 -2.48 -18.82
CA ARG A 148 7.73 -3.44 -19.92
C ARG A 148 8.75 -4.52 -19.57
N SER A 149 8.59 -5.70 -20.15
CA SER A 149 9.46 -6.85 -19.87
C SER A 149 10.94 -6.50 -20.08
N GLY A 150 11.78 -6.80 -19.09
CA GLY A 150 13.24 -6.62 -19.15
C GLY A 150 13.74 -5.20 -18.84
N VAL A 151 12.86 -4.27 -18.46
CA VAL A 151 13.24 -2.97 -17.90
C VAL A 151 12.92 -2.98 -16.42
N LEU A 152 13.91 -2.68 -15.59
CA LEU A 152 13.74 -2.53 -14.14
C LEU A 152 13.95 -1.06 -13.79
N ALA A 153 13.22 -0.60 -12.76
CA ALA A 153 13.36 0.73 -12.21
C ALA A 153 14.09 0.70 -10.86
N PRO A 154 14.62 1.84 -10.40
CA PRO A 154 15.28 1.97 -9.10
C PRO A 154 14.50 1.37 -7.92
N GLN A 155 15.24 0.76 -7.00
CA GLN A 155 14.70 0.13 -5.79
C GLN A 155 15.36 0.63 -4.51
N LEU A 156 14.70 0.37 -3.37
CA LEU A 156 15.25 0.56 -2.04
C LEU A 156 15.50 -0.80 -1.38
N GLU A 157 16.76 -1.20 -1.26
CA GLU A 157 17.15 -2.45 -0.60
C GLU A 157 17.47 -2.21 0.88
N VAL A 158 16.80 -2.96 1.75
CA VAL A 158 16.91 -2.87 3.22
C VAL A 158 17.67 -4.07 3.75
N VAL A 159 18.99 -3.93 3.88
CA VAL A 159 19.87 -4.90 4.57
C VAL A 159 20.07 -4.51 6.04
N GLY A 160 20.00 -3.21 6.34
CA GLY A 160 20.00 -2.65 7.69
C GLY A 160 18.58 -2.41 8.20
N ASN A 161 18.32 -1.19 8.68
CA ASN A 161 17.02 -0.79 9.24
C ASN A 161 16.41 0.38 8.47
N LEU A 162 15.15 0.26 8.11
CA LEU A 162 14.31 1.34 7.58
C LEU A 162 13.21 1.65 8.59
N ILE A 163 13.13 2.90 9.03
CA ILE A 163 12.10 3.37 9.96
C ILE A 163 11.39 4.55 9.33
N VAL A 164 10.10 4.40 9.02
CA VAL A 164 9.28 5.44 8.40
C VAL A 164 8.23 5.92 9.39
N GLU A 165 8.38 7.18 9.82
CA GLU A 165 7.67 7.74 10.97
C GLU A 165 6.54 8.68 10.54
N GLY A 166 5.72 8.27 9.58
CA GLY A 166 4.54 9.03 9.19
C GLY A 166 3.55 9.20 10.33
N SER A 167 2.65 10.18 10.19
CA SER A 167 1.48 10.35 11.06
C SER A 167 0.20 10.52 10.24
N GLN A 168 -0.97 10.47 10.89
CA GLN A 168 -2.25 10.71 10.21
C GLN A 168 -2.29 12.09 9.51
N GLN A 169 -1.71 13.13 10.12
CA GLN A 169 -1.70 14.49 9.57
C GLN A 169 -0.53 14.75 8.60
N GLN A 170 0.55 13.97 8.73
CA GLN A 170 1.76 14.08 7.92
C GLN A 170 2.23 12.68 7.53
N PRO A 171 1.49 11.97 6.66
CA PRO A 171 1.92 10.67 6.18
C PRO A 171 3.22 10.79 5.37
N VAL A 172 3.99 9.71 5.32
CA VAL A 172 5.13 9.61 4.39
C VAL A 172 4.65 8.97 3.09
N SER A 173 5.04 9.52 1.94
CA SER A 173 4.66 9.00 0.64
C SER A 173 5.88 8.47 -0.12
N PHE A 174 5.80 7.26 -0.65
CA PHE A 174 6.70 6.70 -1.65
C PHE A 174 5.95 6.57 -2.96
N THR A 175 6.46 7.20 -4.01
CA THR A 175 5.76 7.28 -5.30
C THR A 175 6.74 7.42 -6.46
N SER A 176 6.26 7.35 -7.69
CA SER A 176 7.08 7.53 -8.91
C SER A 176 7.20 9.00 -9.32
N THR A 177 8.18 9.30 -10.17
CA THR A 177 8.26 10.60 -10.86
C THR A 177 7.13 10.82 -11.88
N SER A 178 6.32 9.81 -12.19
CA SER A 178 5.27 9.87 -13.22
C SER A 178 4.09 8.93 -12.94
N LEU A 179 2.87 9.42 -13.18
CA LEU A 179 1.61 8.65 -13.12
C LEU A 179 1.49 7.54 -14.19
N ALA A 180 2.33 7.55 -15.22
CA ALA A 180 2.27 6.57 -16.32
C ALA A 180 3.36 5.51 -16.24
N GLU A 181 4.22 5.59 -15.23
CA GLU A 181 5.40 4.76 -15.07
C GLU A 181 5.46 4.24 -13.63
N ALA A 182 6.33 3.26 -13.41
CA ALA A 182 6.52 2.68 -12.09
C ALA A 182 7.99 2.59 -11.70
N TRP A 183 8.24 2.75 -10.41
CA TRP A 183 9.52 2.44 -9.79
C TRP A 183 9.58 0.96 -9.40
N GLY A 184 10.74 0.53 -8.88
CA GLY A 184 11.02 -0.86 -8.56
C GLY A 184 10.23 -1.37 -7.36
N GLU A 185 10.93 -1.61 -6.26
CA GLU A 185 10.38 -2.20 -5.05
C GLU A 185 11.11 -1.71 -3.79
N ILE A 186 10.50 -1.92 -2.63
CA ILE A 186 11.23 -1.98 -1.36
C ILE A 186 11.60 -3.45 -1.13
N ASP A 187 12.89 -3.77 -1.20
CA ASP A 187 13.42 -5.12 -1.01
C ASP A 187 13.98 -5.27 0.40
N VAL A 188 13.19 -5.84 1.31
CA VAL A 188 13.62 -6.18 2.68
C VAL A 188 14.44 -7.47 2.63
N ASN A 189 15.75 -7.29 2.50
CA ASN A 189 16.75 -8.35 2.34
C ASN A 189 17.45 -8.63 3.68
N GLY A 190 16.79 -9.40 4.54
CA GLY A 190 17.28 -9.78 5.88
C GLY A 190 17.37 -8.61 6.88
N GLY A 191 17.04 -7.40 6.46
CA GLY A 191 16.90 -6.22 7.31
C GLY A 191 15.53 -6.12 7.99
N ASN A 192 15.28 -4.95 8.58
CA ASN A 192 14.02 -4.61 9.24
C ASN A 192 13.44 -3.33 8.64
N ALA A 193 12.16 -3.35 8.27
CA ALA A 193 11.45 -2.20 7.73
C ALA A 193 10.13 -1.98 8.51
N VAL A 194 10.01 -0.82 9.14
CA VAL A 194 8.83 -0.44 9.94
C VAL A 194 8.23 0.82 9.35
N PHE A 195 6.94 0.76 9.04
CA PHE A 195 6.18 1.83 8.41
C PHE A 195 4.99 2.22 9.27
N SER A 196 4.90 3.50 9.62
CA SER A 196 3.70 4.09 10.20
C SER A 196 3.14 5.13 9.26
N HIS A 197 1.81 5.13 9.06
CA HIS A 197 1.11 6.11 8.21
C HIS A 197 1.83 6.41 6.89
N THR A 198 2.21 5.34 6.18
CA THR A 198 2.95 5.42 4.93
C THR A 198 2.05 5.10 3.76
N VAL A 199 2.23 5.79 2.63
CA VAL A 199 1.57 5.47 1.37
C VAL A 199 2.62 5.07 0.34
N ILE A 200 2.50 3.88 -0.23
CA ILE A 200 3.37 3.34 -1.28
C ILE A 200 2.53 3.23 -2.55
N THR A 201 2.93 3.91 -3.63
CA THR A 201 2.23 3.86 -4.91
C THR A 201 3.15 3.76 -6.11
N HIS A 202 2.60 3.27 -7.24
CA HIS A 202 3.28 3.21 -8.53
C HIS A 202 4.61 2.44 -8.47
N ALA A 203 4.67 1.41 -7.64
CA ALA A 203 5.77 0.45 -7.58
C ALA A 203 5.45 -0.79 -8.43
N GLY A 204 6.33 -1.80 -8.39
CA GLY A 204 6.12 -3.10 -9.02
C GLY A 204 6.85 -3.28 -10.36
N ASN A 205 7.67 -2.31 -10.79
CA ASN A 205 8.56 -2.47 -11.94
C ASN A 205 9.90 -3.10 -11.53
N SER A 206 9.79 -4.25 -10.90
CA SER A 206 10.85 -4.97 -10.20
C SER A 206 11.02 -6.40 -10.74
N PRO A 207 12.02 -7.18 -10.28
CA PRO A 207 12.18 -8.56 -10.71
C PRO A 207 10.90 -9.38 -10.55
N ARG A 208 10.48 -9.99 -11.65
CA ARG A 208 9.24 -10.76 -11.73
C ARG A 208 9.39 -12.12 -11.07
N GLY A 209 8.31 -12.63 -10.47
CA GLY A 209 8.30 -13.97 -9.92
C GLY A 209 6.95 -14.39 -9.32
N GLY A 210 6.95 -15.58 -8.74
CA GLY A 210 5.80 -16.13 -8.05
C GLY A 210 4.62 -16.43 -8.97
N HIS A 211 3.44 -16.53 -8.35
CA HIS A 211 2.21 -17.07 -8.94
C HIS A 211 1.82 -16.40 -10.26
N THR A 212 1.81 -15.08 -10.29
CA THR A 212 1.42 -14.25 -11.45
C THR A 212 2.59 -13.81 -12.35
N GLY A 213 3.83 -14.17 -12.01
CA GLY A 213 5.02 -13.71 -12.75
C GLY A 213 5.14 -12.17 -12.86
N SER A 214 4.55 -11.42 -11.93
CA SER A 214 4.63 -9.95 -11.85
C SER A 214 5.65 -9.52 -10.79
N GLY A 215 6.14 -8.26 -10.87
CA GLY A 215 7.04 -7.70 -9.86
C GLY A 215 6.26 -7.21 -8.63
N PRO A 216 6.76 -7.38 -7.39
CA PRO A 216 6.10 -6.86 -6.21
C PRO A 216 6.45 -5.38 -5.93
N ALA A 217 5.58 -4.65 -5.23
CA ALA A 217 5.93 -3.37 -4.61
C ALA A 217 6.86 -3.55 -3.40
N ILE A 218 6.68 -4.64 -2.66
CA ILE A 218 7.50 -5.00 -1.50
C ILE A 218 8.00 -6.43 -1.65
N ARG A 219 9.31 -6.64 -1.58
CA ARG A 219 9.91 -7.98 -1.48
C ARG A 219 10.39 -8.22 -0.05
N LEU A 220 10.13 -9.40 0.47
CA LEU A 220 10.60 -9.83 1.79
C LEU A 220 11.34 -11.15 1.69
N ARG A 221 12.60 -11.18 2.14
CA ARG A 221 13.46 -12.36 2.05
C ARG A 221 14.54 -12.36 3.12
N ASP A 222 15.29 -13.45 3.15
CA ASP A 222 16.44 -13.66 4.03
C ASP A 222 16.12 -13.46 5.52
N SER A 223 14.95 -13.92 5.93
CA SER A 223 14.41 -13.79 7.30
C SER A 223 14.21 -12.34 7.78
N GLY A 224 13.98 -11.41 6.85
CA GLY A 224 13.69 -10.01 7.18
C GLY A 224 12.39 -9.81 7.96
N MET A 225 12.21 -8.58 8.45
CA MET A 225 11.02 -8.14 9.17
C MET A 225 10.37 -6.96 8.45
N LEU A 226 9.07 -7.07 8.18
CA LEU A 226 8.24 -5.99 7.64
C LEU A 226 7.08 -5.73 8.60
N GLU A 227 6.93 -4.48 9.04
CA GLU A 227 5.77 -4.02 9.81
C GLU A 227 5.16 -2.79 9.13
N MET A 228 3.86 -2.86 8.86
CA MET A 228 3.08 -1.76 8.29
C MET A 228 1.87 -1.47 9.16
N GLN A 229 1.88 -0.30 9.81
CA GLN A 229 0.80 0.19 10.66
C GLN A 229 0.12 1.38 10.00
N SER A 230 -1.22 1.35 9.91
CA SER A 230 -2.05 2.44 9.39
C SER A 230 -1.57 2.97 8.04
N SER A 231 -1.10 2.05 7.19
CA SER A 231 -0.40 2.36 5.94
C SER A 231 -1.14 1.82 4.73
N SER A 232 -0.76 2.26 3.53
CA SER A 232 -1.38 1.79 2.30
C SER A 232 -0.36 1.48 1.22
N VAL A 233 -0.60 0.39 0.50
CA VAL A 233 0.13 0.00 -0.71
C VAL A 233 -0.91 -0.05 -1.82
N THR A 234 -0.84 0.89 -2.76
CA THR A 234 -1.93 1.07 -3.72
C THR A 234 -1.50 1.56 -5.10
N ASP A 235 -2.31 1.28 -6.12
CA ASP A 235 -2.04 1.71 -7.50
C ASP A 235 -0.69 1.15 -7.97
N ILE A 236 -0.55 -0.18 -7.88
CA ILE A 236 0.67 -0.93 -8.12
C ILE A 236 0.60 -1.64 -9.47
N TYR A 237 1.68 -1.59 -10.26
CA TYR A 237 1.75 -2.17 -11.61
C TYR A 237 2.15 -3.67 -11.63
N GLY A 238 2.04 -4.32 -10.48
CA GLY A 238 2.44 -5.68 -10.18
C GLY A 238 1.72 -6.16 -8.93
N LYS A 239 2.33 -7.01 -8.10
CA LYS A 239 1.69 -7.49 -6.87
C LYS A 239 2.02 -6.62 -5.65
N ILE A 240 1.19 -6.68 -4.62
CA ILE A 240 1.41 -5.91 -3.38
C ILE A 240 2.72 -6.32 -2.72
N MET A 241 2.93 -7.63 -2.54
CA MET A 241 4.10 -8.16 -1.85
C MET A 241 4.47 -9.54 -2.39
N GLN A 242 5.77 -9.85 -2.39
CA GLN A 242 6.25 -11.23 -2.51
C GLN A 242 7.21 -11.54 -1.36
N ALA A 243 6.92 -12.56 -0.58
CA ALA A 243 7.78 -13.00 0.53
C ALA A 243 8.25 -14.44 0.34
N SER A 244 9.54 -14.69 0.54
CA SER A 244 10.13 -16.05 0.49
C SER A 244 10.72 -16.52 1.82
N SER A 245 10.85 -15.61 2.80
CA SER A 245 11.09 -15.92 4.21
C SER A 245 10.98 -14.66 5.05
N GLY A 246 10.66 -14.80 6.34
CA GLY A 246 10.65 -13.69 7.29
C GLY A 246 9.33 -13.54 8.03
N THR A 247 9.05 -12.31 8.46
CA THR A 247 7.80 -11.95 9.14
C THR A 247 7.22 -10.68 8.52
N ALA A 248 5.96 -10.73 8.14
CA ALA A 248 5.20 -9.59 7.62
C ALA A 248 3.98 -9.32 8.52
N LEU A 249 3.89 -8.10 9.06
CA LEU A 249 2.78 -7.63 9.88
C LEU A 249 2.11 -6.45 9.17
N PHE A 250 0.81 -6.56 8.90
CA PHE A 250 0.01 -5.44 8.40
C PHE A 250 -1.17 -5.21 9.33
N HIS A 251 -1.18 -4.02 9.94
CA HIS A 251 -2.16 -3.62 10.94
C HIS A 251 -2.85 -2.32 10.50
N ASP A 252 -4.18 -2.27 10.56
CA ASP A 252 -4.99 -1.11 10.14
C ASP A 252 -4.64 -0.59 8.72
N SER A 253 -4.30 -1.48 7.79
CA SER A 253 -3.71 -1.09 6.50
C SER A 253 -4.66 -1.30 5.30
N LEU A 254 -4.38 -0.64 4.17
CA LEU A 254 -5.10 -0.80 2.91
C LEU A 254 -4.14 -1.21 1.79
N LEU A 255 -4.37 -2.40 1.25
CA LEU A 255 -3.67 -2.98 0.13
C LEU A 255 -4.65 -2.97 -1.05
N SER A 256 -4.44 -2.14 -2.06
CA SER A 256 -5.45 -1.98 -3.10
C SER A 256 -4.94 -1.75 -4.52
N ARG A 257 -5.76 -2.06 -5.53
CA ARG A 257 -5.50 -1.72 -6.93
C ARG A 257 -4.12 -2.20 -7.40
N ALA A 258 -3.95 -3.51 -7.40
CA ALA A 258 -2.74 -4.19 -7.82
C ALA A 258 -3.09 -5.41 -8.68
N VAL A 259 -2.12 -6.00 -9.34
CA VAL A 259 -2.29 -7.23 -10.13
C VAL A 259 -2.72 -8.39 -9.26
N MET A 260 -2.21 -8.43 -8.03
CA MET A 260 -2.43 -9.49 -7.05
C MET A 260 -2.12 -8.90 -5.68
N GLY A 261 -2.74 -9.41 -4.62
CA GLY A 261 -2.34 -9.04 -3.27
C GLY A 261 -1.02 -9.69 -2.83
N PRO A 262 -0.79 -9.84 -1.52
CA PRO A 262 0.42 -10.49 -1.02
C PRO A 262 0.54 -11.94 -1.48
N GLU A 263 1.75 -12.35 -1.84
CA GLU A 263 2.14 -13.74 -2.05
C GLU A 263 3.23 -14.10 -1.06
N ILE A 264 3.07 -15.19 -0.30
CA ILE A 264 4.05 -15.60 0.70
C ILE A 264 4.42 -17.08 0.59
N GLU A 265 5.68 -17.37 0.94
CA GLU A 265 6.25 -18.70 1.16
C GLU A 265 7.21 -18.64 2.35
N ASN A 266 7.24 -19.67 3.21
CA ASN A 266 8.16 -19.75 4.37
C ASN A 266 8.15 -18.50 5.29
N THR A 267 6.98 -17.86 5.40
CA THR A 267 6.84 -16.53 6.01
C THR A 267 5.74 -16.53 7.06
N GLN A 268 6.01 -15.92 8.21
CA GLN A 268 4.97 -15.57 9.18
C GLN A 268 4.19 -14.36 8.66
N LEU A 269 2.86 -14.43 8.71
CA LEU A 269 1.99 -13.34 8.30
C LEU A 269 0.95 -13.05 9.39
N ASP A 270 0.78 -11.77 9.71
CA ASP A 270 -0.33 -11.28 10.52
C ASP A 270 -1.00 -10.10 9.82
N LEU A 271 -2.24 -10.30 9.36
CA LEU A 271 -3.11 -9.27 8.83
C LEU A 271 -4.19 -8.96 9.86
N GLN A 272 -4.06 -7.84 10.56
CA GLN A 272 -5.05 -7.37 11.52
C GLN A 272 -5.70 -6.09 10.99
N GLU A 273 -7.04 -6.07 10.93
CA GLU A 273 -7.79 -4.89 10.49
C GLU A 273 -7.28 -4.33 9.15
N THR A 274 -6.91 -5.23 8.23
CA THR A 274 -6.32 -4.87 6.94
C THR A 274 -7.26 -5.19 5.79
N TRP A 275 -7.35 -4.25 4.85
CA TRP A 275 -8.20 -4.30 3.67
C TRP A 275 -7.34 -4.70 2.47
N ILE A 276 -7.77 -5.72 1.74
CA ILE A 276 -7.24 -6.14 0.44
C ILE A 276 -8.34 -5.91 -0.58
N VAL A 277 -8.19 -4.92 -1.44
CA VAL A 277 -9.28 -4.46 -2.31
C VAL A 277 -8.83 -4.31 -3.74
N ASP A 278 -9.56 -4.91 -4.67
CA ASP A 278 -9.39 -4.69 -6.11
C ASP A 278 -8.06 -5.24 -6.68
N MET A 279 -7.93 -6.56 -6.64
CA MET A 279 -6.84 -7.31 -7.26
C MET A 279 -7.24 -7.79 -8.65
N ALA A 280 -6.54 -7.33 -9.67
CA ALA A 280 -6.93 -7.55 -11.05
C ALA A 280 -5.80 -7.39 -12.06
N GLY A 281 -5.82 -8.25 -13.08
CA GLY A 281 -4.96 -8.20 -14.24
C GLY A 281 -5.00 -6.88 -15.02
N ARG A 282 -6.06 -6.08 -14.88
CA ARG A 282 -6.13 -4.73 -15.51
C ARG A 282 -5.05 -3.75 -15.01
N PHE A 283 -4.48 -4.01 -13.83
CA PHE A 283 -3.36 -3.23 -13.29
C PHE A 283 -2.01 -3.72 -13.83
N HIS A 284 -1.99 -4.86 -14.51
CA HIS A 284 -0.80 -5.37 -15.15
C HIS A 284 -0.57 -4.64 -16.47
N HIS A 285 0.69 -4.32 -16.80
CA HIS A 285 1.06 -3.57 -18.01
C HIS A 285 0.57 -4.18 -19.34
N ASN A 286 0.28 -5.48 -19.39
CA ASN A 286 -0.27 -6.15 -20.57
C ASN A 286 -1.77 -6.52 -20.43
N MET A 287 -2.40 -6.14 -19.31
CA MET A 287 -3.79 -6.41 -18.97
C MET A 287 -4.17 -7.91 -18.90
N THR A 288 -3.20 -8.81 -18.78
CA THR A 288 -3.45 -10.24 -18.64
C THR A 288 -4.21 -10.51 -17.35
N VAL A 289 -5.39 -11.13 -17.50
CA VAL A 289 -6.09 -11.80 -16.42
C VAL A 289 -5.45 -13.17 -16.25
N ASP A 290 -4.99 -13.45 -15.04
CA ASP A 290 -4.27 -14.65 -14.62
C ASP A 290 -4.79 -15.04 -13.22
N ASP A 291 -3.99 -15.78 -12.44
CA ASP A 291 -4.20 -16.10 -11.01
C ASP A 291 -4.10 -14.82 -10.11
N ASN A 292 -4.92 -13.81 -10.41
CA ASN A 292 -4.94 -12.50 -9.79
C ASN A 292 -5.68 -12.53 -8.45
N ASP A 293 -5.11 -13.27 -7.50
CA ASP A 293 -5.73 -13.51 -6.20
C ASP A 293 -5.73 -12.27 -5.32
N GLY A 294 -6.69 -12.26 -4.40
CA GLY A 294 -6.66 -11.35 -3.26
C GLY A 294 -5.43 -11.58 -2.38
N ILE A 295 -5.08 -12.83 -2.10
CA ILE A 295 -3.86 -13.20 -1.37
C ILE A 295 -3.51 -14.66 -1.64
N TYR A 296 -2.22 -14.97 -1.78
CA TYR A 296 -1.73 -16.33 -1.98
C TYR A 296 -0.76 -16.77 -0.88
N LEU A 297 -1.08 -17.90 -0.24
CA LEU A 297 -0.50 -18.33 1.02
C LEU A 297 0.09 -19.74 0.90
N HIS A 298 1.40 -19.84 0.63
CA HIS A 298 2.11 -21.12 0.70
C HIS A 298 2.40 -21.54 2.15
N GLU A 299 2.82 -22.79 2.31
CA GLU A 299 3.31 -23.36 3.56
C GLU A 299 4.27 -22.42 4.31
N GLN A 300 3.96 -22.21 5.58
CA GLN A 300 4.85 -21.53 6.51
C GLN A 300 5.92 -22.50 7.05
N SER A 301 7.06 -21.97 7.50
CA SER A 301 8.08 -22.77 8.19
C SER A 301 7.66 -23.12 9.62
N ASP A 302 8.32 -24.12 10.21
CA ASP A 302 8.08 -24.56 11.59
C ASP A 302 8.09 -23.38 12.58
N GLY A 303 7.00 -23.24 13.36
CA GLY A 303 6.85 -22.21 14.38
C GLY A 303 6.31 -20.87 13.88
N GLN A 304 6.18 -20.67 12.57
CA GLN A 304 5.51 -19.50 12.01
C GLN A 304 3.98 -19.68 12.02
N THR A 305 3.26 -18.56 11.98
CA THR A 305 1.80 -18.56 11.89
C THR A 305 1.34 -17.65 10.76
N ILE A 306 0.21 -18.00 10.15
CA ILE A 306 -0.52 -17.13 9.22
C ILE A 306 -1.86 -16.79 9.86
N ARG A 307 -2.10 -15.50 10.11
CA ARG A 307 -3.31 -14.99 10.76
C ARG A 307 -3.92 -13.86 9.98
N LEU A 308 -5.23 -13.95 9.76
CA LEU A 308 -6.04 -12.93 9.13
C LEU A 308 -7.21 -12.62 10.07
N SER A 309 -7.29 -11.38 10.57
CA SER A 309 -8.29 -11.00 11.55
C SER A 309 -8.87 -9.61 11.32
N GLY A 310 -10.18 -9.47 11.47
CA GLY A 310 -10.86 -8.17 11.50
C GLY A 310 -10.82 -7.36 10.20
N GLY A 311 -10.37 -7.96 9.09
CA GLY A 311 -10.14 -7.30 7.82
C GLY A 311 -11.17 -7.62 6.74
N VAL A 312 -10.88 -7.15 5.53
CA VAL A 312 -11.72 -7.33 4.34
C VAL A 312 -10.85 -7.74 3.17
N LEU A 313 -11.34 -8.69 2.39
CA LEU A 313 -10.85 -8.99 1.05
C LEU A 313 -12.02 -8.87 0.08
N ALA A 314 -11.90 -7.95 -0.87
CA ALA A 314 -13.00 -7.64 -1.78
C ALA A 314 -12.53 -7.33 -3.20
N GLY A 315 -13.19 -7.91 -4.20
CA GLY A 315 -12.86 -7.64 -5.60
C GLY A 315 -11.53 -8.25 -6.02
N ALA A 316 -11.48 -9.57 -6.18
CA ALA A 316 -10.35 -10.26 -6.78
C ALA A 316 -10.80 -10.97 -8.07
N GLN A 317 -9.92 -11.01 -9.08
CA GLN A 317 -10.23 -11.58 -10.40
C GLN A 317 -10.05 -13.09 -10.49
N ASP A 318 -9.36 -13.70 -9.54
CA ASP A 318 -9.35 -15.15 -9.38
C ASP A 318 -9.86 -15.55 -7.99
N ASP A 319 -9.03 -16.11 -7.13
CA ASP A 319 -9.44 -16.49 -5.79
C ASP A 319 -9.29 -15.33 -4.78
N GLY A 320 -10.07 -15.42 -3.70
CA GLY A 320 -10.00 -14.45 -2.61
C GLY A 320 -8.76 -14.73 -1.80
N MET A 321 -8.83 -15.80 -1.02
CA MET A 321 -7.68 -16.39 -0.33
C MET A 321 -7.33 -17.71 -1.01
N ASP A 322 -6.20 -17.78 -1.70
CA ASP A 322 -5.68 -19.04 -2.21
C ASP A 322 -4.55 -19.57 -1.32
N THR A 323 -4.55 -20.88 -1.09
CA THR A 323 -3.63 -21.53 -0.15
C THR A 323 -2.98 -22.74 -0.79
N LEU A 324 -1.69 -22.92 -0.52
CA LEU A 324 -0.90 -24.06 -0.97
C LEU A 324 -0.04 -24.60 0.18
N GLY A 325 -0.58 -25.57 0.92
CA GLY A 325 0.11 -26.20 2.04
C GLY A 325 0.11 -25.39 3.35
N SER A 326 -0.58 -24.25 3.40
CA SER A 326 -0.61 -23.38 4.58
C SER A 326 -1.65 -23.80 5.61
N ASP A 327 -1.31 -23.61 6.89
CA ASP A 327 -2.24 -23.71 8.01
C ASP A 327 -2.54 -22.30 8.52
N ILE A 328 -3.73 -21.78 8.21
CA ILE A 328 -4.08 -20.39 8.48
C ILE A 328 -5.18 -20.27 9.53
N SER A 329 -5.21 -19.16 10.26
CA SER A 329 -6.35 -18.78 11.10
C SER A 329 -7.04 -17.54 10.55
N VAL A 330 -8.35 -17.62 10.38
CA VAL A 330 -9.18 -16.55 9.83
C VAL A 330 -10.31 -16.24 10.79
N SER A 331 -10.36 -15.01 11.32
CA SER A 331 -11.39 -14.61 12.29
C SER A 331 -11.95 -13.23 12.00
N ASP A 332 -13.27 -13.08 12.06
CA ASP A 332 -13.93 -11.79 11.84
C ASP A 332 -13.50 -11.08 10.52
N PHE A 333 -13.28 -11.87 9.48
CA PHE A 333 -12.75 -11.43 8.19
C PHE A 333 -13.79 -11.59 7.09
N ILE A 334 -14.01 -10.55 6.28
CA ILE A 334 -15.02 -10.59 5.22
C ILE A 334 -14.34 -10.88 3.88
N VAL A 335 -14.83 -11.88 3.16
CA VAL A 335 -14.44 -12.15 1.77
C VAL A 335 -15.65 -11.98 0.86
N ARG A 336 -15.54 -11.13 -0.17
CA ARG A 336 -16.70 -10.78 -1.01
C ARG A 336 -16.30 -10.36 -2.41
N ASP A 337 -17.24 -10.50 -3.35
CA ASP A 337 -17.11 -10.00 -4.72
C ASP A 337 -15.87 -10.59 -5.42
N ILE A 338 -15.66 -11.90 -5.20
CA ILE A 338 -14.55 -12.70 -5.76
C ILE A 338 -15.05 -13.44 -7.01
N ALA A 339 -14.22 -13.48 -8.05
CA ALA A 339 -14.62 -14.01 -9.35
C ALA A 339 -14.66 -15.54 -9.41
N ASP A 340 -13.70 -16.25 -8.79
CA ASP A 340 -13.68 -17.73 -8.74
C ASP A 340 -14.09 -18.25 -7.35
N LYS A 341 -13.14 -18.45 -6.42
CA LYS A 341 -13.43 -18.98 -5.07
C LYS A 341 -13.07 -17.96 -4.01
N GLY A 342 -14.00 -17.69 -3.09
CA GLY A 342 -13.70 -16.84 -1.93
C GLY A 342 -12.52 -17.36 -1.10
N LEU A 343 -12.40 -18.68 -0.97
CA LEU A 343 -11.31 -19.35 -0.28
C LEU A 343 -11.03 -20.69 -0.96
N SER A 344 -9.80 -20.86 -1.45
CA SER A 344 -9.28 -22.10 -1.99
C SER A 344 -8.35 -22.75 -0.95
N ILE A 345 -8.61 -24.02 -0.62
CA ILE A 345 -7.87 -24.79 0.40
C ILE A 345 -7.19 -25.98 -0.26
N PHE A 346 -5.87 -25.90 -0.45
CA PHE A 346 -5.10 -26.99 -1.05
C PHE A 346 -3.97 -27.47 -0.13
N ASN A 347 -4.05 -28.73 0.32
CA ASN A 347 -3.06 -29.40 1.18
C ASN A 347 -2.74 -28.69 2.52
N GLY A 348 -3.65 -27.89 3.05
CA GLY A 348 -3.51 -27.18 4.33
C GLY A 348 -4.81 -27.16 5.14
N SER A 349 -4.90 -26.25 6.10
CA SER A 349 -6.10 -26.08 6.92
C SER A 349 -6.43 -24.62 7.22
N VAL A 350 -7.72 -24.36 7.48
CA VAL A 350 -8.24 -23.04 7.85
C VAL A 350 -9.00 -23.20 9.16
N GLN A 351 -8.66 -22.39 10.15
CA GLN A 351 -9.28 -22.37 11.48
C GLN A 351 -9.95 -21.03 11.80
#